data_AF-A0A5Q2FGF6-F1
#
_entry.id   AF-A0A5Q2FGF6-F1
#
_cell.length_a   1.000
_cell.length_b   1.000
_cell.length_c   1.000
_cell.angle_alpha   90.00
_cell.angle_beta   90.00
_cell.angle_gamma   90.00
#
_symmetry.space_group_name_H-M   'P 1'
#
loop_
_entity.id
_entity.type
_entity.pdbx_description
1 polymer ?
#
loop_
_entity_poly.entity_id
_entity_poly.type
_entity_poly.pdbx_seq_one_letter_code
_entity_poly.pdbx_strand_id
1 'polypeptide(L)'
;MMGFDGSDGKAACRWAAFHHGLSSGDNDHIHIVVGLVREDGTWASNFRSVQRSQDARRALEKAYGFAPVGVVAAQRDFQAYSMVDVQRAATVGQDGSRVVGETDVEALRRLMLGAATQATSEAGYVRALWRAGVLSRPRYAAGTTDVVVGYSVALRPQGDQAPFWYAAGKVHKSLTLPNVRSRYVDSPEAAVEAAATWATYNGVTPAPTRMSVTHGIQGLNRRWSTELPALLD
;
A
#
# COMPACT_ATOMS: atom_id res chain seq x y z
N MET A 1 3.09 -3.31 -29.15
CA MET A 1 3.90 -4.50 -29.52
C MET A 1 5.25 -4.43 -28.81
N MET A 2 5.95 -5.55 -28.59
CA MET A 2 7.15 -5.60 -27.71
C MET A 2 8.44 -5.08 -28.36
N GLY A 3 8.48 -4.89 -29.69
CA GLY A 3 9.62 -4.35 -30.43
C GLY A 3 10.71 -5.40 -30.75
N PHE A 4 10.33 -6.67 -30.86
CA PHE A 4 11.23 -7.80 -31.12
C PHE A 4 11.04 -8.41 -32.52
N ASP A 5 10.06 -7.93 -33.28
CA ASP A 5 9.56 -8.47 -34.54
C ASP A 5 10.16 -7.78 -35.78
N GLY A 6 11.04 -6.79 -35.58
CA GLY A 6 11.67 -6.03 -36.66
C GLY A 6 10.81 -4.90 -37.24
N SER A 7 9.66 -4.61 -36.63
CA SER A 7 8.81 -3.46 -37.02
C SER A 7 9.50 -2.10 -36.86
N ASP A 8 10.65 -2.06 -36.16
CA ASP A 8 11.52 -0.90 -35.99
C ASP A 8 12.55 -0.74 -37.13
N GLY A 9 12.42 -1.52 -38.21
CA GLY A 9 13.30 -1.46 -39.38
C GLY A 9 14.64 -2.18 -39.19
N LYS A 10 14.78 -2.96 -38.12
CA LYS A 10 15.96 -3.78 -37.80
C LYS A 10 15.63 -5.26 -37.93
N ALA A 11 16.64 -6.12 -37.90
CA ALA A 11 16.41 -7.56 -37.88
C ALA A 11 15.54 -7.97 -36.67
N ALA A 12 14.68 -8.98 -36.86
CA ALA A 12 13.88 -9.54 -35.78
C ALA A 12 14.80 -10.25 -34.74
N CYS A 13 14.36 -10.28 -33.49
CA CYS A 13 15.04 -11.02 -32.44
C CYS A 13 14.77 -12.52 -32.58
N ARG A 14 15.78 -13.35 -32.33
CA ARG A 14 15.58 -14.79 -32.14
C ARG A 14 14.93 -15.03 -30.78
N TRP A 15 13.94 -15.92 -30.73
CA TRP A 15 13.21 -16.23 -29.50
C TRP A 15 12.82 -17.70 -29.44
N ALA A 16 12.58 -18.18 -28.23
CA ALA A 16 12.05 -19.50 -27.94
C ALA A 16 10.93 -19.37 -26.90
N ALA A 17 9.96 -20.27 -26.95
CA ALA A 17 8.91 -20.35 -25.95
C ALA A 17 8.82 -21.76 -25.36
N PHE A 18 8.61 -21.80 -24.05
CA PHE A 18 8.55 -23.02 -23.26
C PHE A 18 7.22 -23.00 -22.50
N HIS A 19 6.34 -23.95 -22.81
CA HIS A 19 5.12 -24.13 -22.04
C HIS A 19 5.47 -24.91 -20.77
N HIS A 20 5.26 -24.30 -19.61
CA HIS A 20 5.59 -24.90 -18.31
C HIS A 20 4.39 -25.60 -17.66
N GLY A 21 3.17 -25.41 -18.19
CA GLY A 21 1.96 -25.94 -17.59
C GLY A 21 1.53 -25.19 -16.34
N LEU A 22 0.80 -25.87 -15.47
CA LEU A 22 0.27 -25.30 -14.24
C LEU A 22 1.39 -24.97 -13.24
N SER A 23 1.35 -23.76 -12.68
CA SER A 23 2.20 -23.37 -11.54
C SER A 23 1.72 -24.03 -10.24
N SER A 24 2.46 -23.82 -9.14
CA SER A 24 2.02 -24.25 -7.80
C SER A 24 0.71 -23.62 -7.31
N GLY A 25 0.21 -22.59 -8.00
CA GLY A 25 -1.11 -21.99 -7.76
C GLY A 25 -2.08 -22.21 -8.92
N ASP A 26 -1.94 -23.32 -9.64
CA ASP A 26 -2.78 -23.72 -10.78
C ASP A 26 -2.89 -22.69 -11.91
N ASN A 27 -1.88 -21.83 -12.06
CA ASN A 27 -1.82 -20.89 -13.16
C ASN A 27 -1.05 -21.50 -14.34
N ASP A 28 -1.73 -21.80 -15.44
CA ASP A 28 -1.09 -22.25 -16.67
C ASP A 28 -0.21 -21.14 -17.25
N HIS A 29 1.05 -21.43 -17.55
CA HIS A 29 1.99 -20.40 -18.00
C HIS A 29 3.03 -20.88 -19.02
N ILE A 30 3.43 -19.93 -19.86
CA ILE A 30 4.48 -20.08 -20.87
C ILE A 30 5.59 -19.07 -20.60
N HIS A 31 6.84 -19.52 -20.65
CA HIS A 31 8.01 -18.66 -20.62
C HIS A 31 8.44 -18.34 -22.05
N ILE A 32 8.70 -17.06 -22.34
CA ILE A 32 9.25 -16.62 -23.62
C ILE A 32 10.63 -16.03 -23.36
N VAL A 33 11.63 -16.57 -24.06
CA VAL A 33 13.03 -16.12 -24.01
C VAL A 33 13.37 -15.45 -25.33
N VAL A 34 13.94 -14.23 -25.26
CA VAL A 34 14.27 -13.43 -26.45
C VAL A 34 15.77 -13.06 -26.39
N GLY A 35 16.50 -13.38 -27.46
CA GLY A 35 17.87 -12.92 -27.66
C GLY A 35 17.87 -11.43 -28.06
N LEU A 36 18.50 -10.59 -27.25
CA LEU A 36 18.49 -9.14 -27.47
C LEU A 36 19.50 -8.68 -28.54
N VAL A 37 20.51 -9.50 -28.85
CA VAL A 37 21.37 -9.30 -30.01
C VAL A 37 20.67 -9.85 -31.23
N ARG A 38 20.44 -9.01 -32.24
CA ARG A 38 19.83 -9.39 -33.50
C ARG A 38 20.87 -9.90 -34.49
N GLU A 39 20.41 -10.50 -35.58
CA GLU A 39 21.29 -11.04 -36.62
C GLU A 39 22.09 -9.97 -37.37
N ASP A 40 21.55 -8.75 -37.44
CA ASP A 40 22.25 -7.58 -37.98
C ASP A 40 23.25 -6.95 -37.00
N GLY A 41 23.47 -7.57 -35.84
CA GLY A 41 24.37 -7.10 -34.79
C GLY A 41 23.81 -5.95 -33.94
N THR A 42 22.60 -5.46 -34.23
CA THR A 42 21.97 -4.40 -33.43
C THR A 42 21.33 -4.94 -32.15
N TRP A 43 21.28 -4.10 -31.11
CA TRP A 43 20.70 -4.46 -29.82
C TRP A 43 19.23 -4.05 -29.68
N ALA A 44 18.38 -4.97 -29.26
CA ALA A 44 16.98 -4.72 -28.96
C ALA A 44 16.81 -3.98 -27.65
N SER A 45 16.12 -2.83 -27.69
CA SER A 45 15.91 -2.02 -26.50
C SER A 45 15.01 -2.75 -25.51
N ASN A 46 15.51 -2.99 -24.30
CA ASN A 46 14.72 -3.49 -23.16
C ASN A 46 14.06 -2.35 -22.36
N PHE A 47 14.19 -1.10 -22.81
CA PHE A 47 13.64 0.05 -22.11
C PHE A 47 12.12 -0.08 -21.99
N ARG A 48 11.60 0.10 -20.76
CA ARG A 48 10.17 0.00 -20.42
C ARG A 48 9.51 -1.33 -20.83
N SER A 49 10.23 -2.44 -20.85
CA SER A 49 9.67 -3.76 -21.19
C SER A 49 8.49 -4.17 -20.30
N VAL A 50 8.49 -3.81 -19.01
CA VAL A 50 7.34 -4.00 -18.11
C VAL A 50 6.10 -3.29 -18.68
N GLN A 51 6.20 -2.00 -19.02
CA GLN A 51 5.05 -1.27 -19.57
C GLN A 51 4.61 -1.84 -20.93
N ARG A 52 5.56 -2.11 -21.82
CA ARG A 52 5.25 -2.66 -23.15
C ARG A 52 4.59 -4.04 -23.07
N SER A 53 4.99 -4.88 -22.11
CA SER A 53 4.37 -6.20 -21.89
C SER A 53 2.94 -6.06 -21.38
N GLN A 54 2.69 -5.09 -20.49
CA GLN A 54 1.33 -4.76 -20.05
C GLN A 54 0.46 -4.25 -21.21
N ASP A 55 1.01 -3.41 -22.09
CA ASP A 55 0.28 -2.92 -23.26
C ASP A 55 0.00 -4.02 -24.29
N ALA A 56 0.97 -4.91 -24.52
CA ALA A 56 0.80 -6.09 -25.37
C ALA A 56 -0.27 -7.04 -24.80
N ARG A 57 -0.24 -7.29 -23.49
CA ARG A 57 -1.28 -8.04 -22.77
C ARG A 57 -2.65 -7.41 -22.95
N ARG A 58 -2.79 -6.09 -22.74
CA ARG A 58 -4.06 -5.37 -22.93
C ARG A 58 -4.59 -5.46 -24.37
N ALA A 59 -3.70 -5.42 -25.36
CA ALA A 59 -4.09 -5.60 -26.75
C ALA A 59 -4.65 -7.02 -27.00
N LEU A 60 -4.03 -8.05 -26.42
CA LEU A 60 -4.53 -9.43 -26.48
C LEU A 60 -5.85 -9.58 -25.72
N GLU A 61 -5.96 -9.03 -24.51
CA GLU A 61 -7.22 -9.02 -23.74
C GLU A 61 -8.36 -8.46 -24.58
N LYS A 62 -8.14 -7.31 -25.25
CA LYS A 62 -9.13 -6.70 -26.15
C LYS A 62 -9.43 -7.56 -27.36
N ALA A 63 -8.40 -8.09 -28.04
CA ALA A 63 -8.55 -8.86 -29.27
C ALA A 63 -9.31 -10.17 -29.06
N TYR A 64 -9.11 -10.82 -27.92
CA TYR A 64 -9.72 -12.11 -27.58
C TYR A 64 -10.90 -12.02 -26.61
N GLY A 65 -11.32 -10.80 -26.24
CA GLY A 65 -12.47 -10.59 -25.35
C GLY A 65 -12.24 -11.01 -23.89
N PHE A 66 -11.00 -11.05 -23.42
CA PHE A 66 -10.69 -11.35 -22.02
C PHE A 66 -10.99 -10.15 -21.11
N ALA A 67 -11.42 -10.43 -19.88
CA ALA A 67 -11.62 -9.42 -18.85
C ALA A 67 -10.26 -8.77 -18.49
N PRO A 68 -10.12 -7.44 -18.57
CA PRO A 68 -8.87 -6.78 -18.23
C PRO A 68 -8.49 -6.97 -16.76
N VAL A 69 -7.39 -7.68 -16.50
CA VAL A 69 -6.88 -7.83 -15.13
C VAL A 69 -6.20 -6.53 -14.68
N GLY A 70 -6.51 -6.07 -13.46
CA GLY A 70 -5.88 -4.91 -12.81
C GLY A 70 -6.51 -3.54 -13.12
N VAL A 71 -7.50 -3.43 -14.02
CA VAL A 71 -8.17 -2.16 -14.34
C VAL A 71 -8.95 -1.59 -13.14
N VAL A 72 -9.53 -2.46 -12.31
CA VAL A 72 -10.27 -2.07 -11.10
C VAL A 72 -9.37 -1.33 -10.09
N ALA A 73 -8.07 -1.65 -10.06
CA ALA A 73 -7.12 -0.97 -9.16
C ALA A 73 -6.67 0.40 -9.69
N ALA A 74 -6.71 0.64 -11.00
CA ALA A 74 -6.34 1.91 -11.61
C ALA A 74 -7.44 2.98 -11.50
N GLN A 75 -8.71 2.57 -11.39
CA GLN A 75 -9.85 3.47 -11.18
C GLN A 75 -10.05 3.90 -9.72
N ARG A 76 -9.24 3.37 -8.80
CA ARG A 76 -9.30 3.73 -7.39
C ARG A 76 -8.35 4.91 -7.12
N ASP A 77 -8.68 5.77 -6.16
CA ASP A 77 -7.84 6.89 -5.69
C ASP A 77 -6.51 6.45 -5.05
N PHE A 78 -6.11 5.20 -5.24
CA PHE A 78 -4.98 4.57 -4.60
C PHE A 78 -4.31 3.56 -5.53
N GLN A 79 -3.03 3.30 -5.31
CA GLN A 79 -2.31 2.31 -6.08
C GLN A 79 -2.69 0.89 -5.61
N ALA A 80 -2.69 -0.08 -6.53
CA ALA A 80 -2.76 -1.50 -6.16
C ALA A 80 -1.63 -1.84 -5.18
N TYR A 81 -1.89 -2.72 -4.22
CA TYR A 81 -0.84 -3.21 -3.32
C TYR A 81 0.26 -3.93 -4.12
N SER A 82 1.50 -3.84 -3.65
CA SER A 82 2.66 -4.50 -4.26
C SER A 82 2.79 -5.94 -3.79
N MET A 83 3.63 -6.73 -4.47
CA MET A 83 3.96 -8.09 -4.01
C MET A 83 4.59 -8.11 -2.62
N VAL A 84 5.31 -7.05 -2.23
CA VAL A 84 5.86 -6.89 -0.88
C VAL A 84 4.73 -6.76 0.14
N ASP A 85 3.68 -5.99 -0.18
CA ASP A 85 2.52 -5.83 0.69
C ASP A 85 1.78 -7.14 0.87
N VAL A 86 1.61 -7.90 -0.22
CA VAL A 86 1.01 -9.25 -0.21
C VAL A 86 1.85 -10.24 0.57
N GLN A 87 3.18 -10.14 0.52
CA GLN A 87 4.07 -11.00 1.29
C GLN A 87 4.01 -10.69 2.79
N ARG A 88 3.92 -9.42 3.16
CA ARG A 88 3.78 -8.99 4.56
C ARG A 88 2.43 -9.39 5.17
N ALA A 89 1.38 -9.36 4.36
CA ALA A 89 0.03 -9.76 4.76
C ALA A 89 -0.21 -11.27 4.72
N ALA A 90 0.74 -12.03 4.15
CA ALA A 90 0.60 -13.46 4.04
C ALA A 90 0.92 -14.16 5.35
N THR A 91 0.02 -15.05 5.75
CA THR A 91 0.23 -16.01 6.83
C THR A 91 0.10 -17.42 6.25
N VAL A 92 0.69 -18.39 6.94
CA VAL A 92 0.53 -19.80 6.61
C VAL A 92 -0.53 -20.37 7.55
N GLY A 93 -1.63 -20.85 6.98
CA GLY A 93 -2.71 -21.51 7.70
C GLY A 93 -2.26 -22.83 8.32
N GLN A 94 -3.06 -23.37 9.22
CA GLN A 94 -2.75 -24.63 9.91
C GLN A 94 -2.65 -25.84 8.96
N ASP A 95 -3.33 -25.77 7.81
CA ASP A 95 -3.29 -26.75 6.72
C ASP A 95 -2.10 -26.54 5.76
N GLY A 96 -1.21 -25.59 6.05
CA GLY A 96 -0.09 -25.22 5.18
C GLY A 96 -0.50 -24.33 3.99
N SER A 97 -1.78 -23.98 3.86
CA SER A 97 -2.24 -23.07 2.79
C SER A 97 -1.75 -21.65 3.06
N ARG A 98 -1.40 -20.94 1.98
CA ARG A 98 -1.03 -19.52 2.07
C ARG A 98 -2.31 -18.68 2.08
N VAL A 99 -2.56 -17.96 3.18
CA VAL A 99 -3.68 -17.03 3.32
C VAL A 99 -3.15 -15.61 3.32
N VAL A 100 -3.66 -14.75 2.43
CA VAL A 100 -3.32 -13.32 2.41
C VAL A 100 -4.42 -12.55 3.12
N GLY A 101 -4.09 -11.95 4.26
CA GLY A 101 -5.00 -11.08 5.03
C GLY A 101 -5.07 -9.65 4.49
N GLU A 102 -5.65 -8.73 5.28
CA GLU A 102 -5.62 -7.28 5.00
C GLU A 102 -4.16 -6.81 4.93
N THR A 103 -3.80 -6.11 3.85
CA THR A 103 -2.44 -5.56 3.71
C THR A 103 -2.25 -4.31 4.56
N ASP A 104 -0.99 -4.02 4.95
CA ASP A 104 -0.64 -2.80 5.68
C ASP A 104 -1.19 -1.53 4.97
N VAL A 105 -1.11 -1.49 3.64
CA VAL A 105 -1.62 -0.37 2.82
C VAL A 105 -3.15 -0.25 2.90
N GLU A 106 -3.88 -1.37 2.94
CA GLU A 106 -5.34 -1.36 3.07
C GLU A 106 -5.78 -0.89 4.45
N ALA A 107 -5.16 -1.42 5.50
CA ALA A 107 -5.39 -0.99 6.87
C ALA A 107 -5.06 0.51 7.04
N LEU A 108 -3.90 0.95 6.55
CA LEU A 108 -3.50 2.37 6.58
C LEU A 108 -4.50 3.24 5.84
N ARG A 109 -4.98 2.83 4.66
CA ARG A 109 -5.97 3.59 3.90
C ARG A 109 -7.25 3.79 4.70
N ARG A 110 -7.79 2.72 5.29
CA ARG A 110 -8.99 2.77 6.12
C ARG A 110 -8.81 3.70 7.32
N LEU A 111 -7.69 3.59 8.03
CA LEU A 111 -7.38 4.42 9.19
C LEU A 111 -7.17 5.90 8.81
N MET A 112 -6.46 6.17 7.71
CA MET A 112 -6.23 7.53 7.22
C MET A 112 -7.53 8.20 6.76
N LEU A 113 -8.41 7.48 6.06
CA LEU A 113 -9.72 8.00 5.68
C LEU A 113 -10.57 8.31 6.91
N GLY A 114 -10.61 7.41 7.89
CA GLY A 114 -11.31 7.65 9.17
C GLY A 114 -10.76 8.87 9.92
N ALA A 115 -9.43 9.03 9.96
CA ALA A 115 -8.79 10.20 10.57
C ALA A 115 -9.15 11.51 9.84
N ALA A 116 -9.19 11.49 8.50
CA ALA A 116 -9.59 12.65 7.71
C ALA A 116 -11.07 13.02 7.89
N THR A 117 -11.95 12.05 8.07
CA THR A 117 -13.38 12.30 8.34
C THR A 117 -13.61 12.97 9.71
N GLN A 118 -12.80 12.64 10.72
CA GLN A 118 -12.96 13.17 12.08
C GLN A 118 -12.26 14.52 12.30
N ALA A 119 -11.30 14.87 11.45
CA ALA A 119 -10.48 16.04 11.63
C ALA A 119 -11.15 17.30 11.07
N THR A 120 -10.85 18.44 11.69
CA THR A 120 -11.29 19.77 11.27
C THR A 120 -10.13 20.70 10.92
N SER A 121 -8.89 20.21 11.06
CA SER A 121 -7.65 20.93 10.72
C SER A 121 -6.53 19.94 10.35
N GLU A 122 -5.46 20.43 9.70
CA GLU A 122 -4.27 19.61 9.39
C GLU A 122 -3.67 19.02 10.68
N ALA A 123 -3.51 19.85 11.72
CA ALA A 123 -3.05 19.41 13.03
C ALA A 123 -3.99 18.34 13.66
N GLY A 124 -5.30 18.55 13.53
CA GLY A 124 -6.32 17.60 13.97
C GLY A 124 -6.23 16.25 13.26
N TYR A 125 -5.95 16.26 11.94
CA TYR A 125 -5.75 15.06 11.14
C TYR A 125 -4.54 14.26 11.62
N VAL A 126 -3.41 14.92 11.84
CA VAL A 126 -2.19 14.27 12.33
C VAL A 126 -2.42 13.63 13.70
N ARG A 127 -3.08 14.34 14.63
CA ARG A 127 -3.44 13.78 15.94
C ARG A 127 -4.43 12.62 15.83
N ALA A 128 -5.37 12.68 14.89
CA ALA A 128 -6.31 11.60 14.64
C ALA A 128 -5.61 10.34 14.10
N LEU A 129 -4.59 10.49 13.23
CA LEU A 129 -3.74 9.36 12.80
C LEU A 129 -3.07 8.67 14.00
N TRP A 130 -2.49 9.43 14.92
CA TRP A 130 -1.82 8.87 16.09
C TRP A 130 -2.77 8.13 17.03
N ARG A 131 -3.98 8.68 17.24
CA ARG A 131 -5.04 8.00 18.00
C ARG A 131 -5.50 6.71 17.34
N ALA A 132 -5.49 6.66 16.01
CA ALA A 132 -5.78 5.47 15.23
C ALA A 132 -4.61 4.46 15.18
N GLY A 133 -3.51 4.71 15.89
CA GLY A 133 -2.33 3.84 15.92
C GLY A 133 -1.43 3.96 14.69
N VAL A 134 -1.65 4.96 13.84
CA VAL A 134 -0.84 5.22 12.65
C VAL A 134 0.35 6.11 13.01
N LEU A 135 1.55 5.63 12.67
CA LEU A 135 2.77 6.42 12.73
C LEU A 135 2.77 7.42 11.58
N SER A 136 3.15 8.67 11.84
CA SER A 136 3.31 9.69 10.79
C SER A 136 4.65 10.37 10.90
N ARG A 137 5.35 10.51 9.77
CA ARG A 137 6.66 11.17 9.66
C ARG A 137 6.60 12.29 8.62
N PRO A 138 6.89 13.55 8.97
CA PRO A 138 6.93 14.64 8.01
C PRO A 138 8.12 14.48 7.05
N ARG A 139 7.97 15.06 5.86
CA ARG A 139 9.04 15.29 4.90
C ARG A 139 9.19 16.80 4.75
N TYR A 140 10.36 17.31 5.07
CA TYR A 140 10.66 18.73 4.97
C TYR A 140 11.13 19.11 3.56
N ALA A 141 10.95 20.39 3.21
CA ALA A 141 11.56 20.96 2.02
C ALA A 141 13.09 20.83 2.10
N ALA A 142 13.76 20.85 0.94
CA ALA A 142 15.21 20.80 0.92
C ALA A 142 15.79 22.02 1.68
N GLY A 143 16.69 21.76 2.62
CA GLY A 143 17.36 22.80 3.41
C GLY A 143 16.53 23.37 4.56
N THR A 144 15.37 22.79 4.88
CA THR A 144 14.53 23.25 6.00
C THR A 144 14.21 22.12 6.98
N THR A 145 13.77 22.49 8.18
CA THR A 145 13.34 21.56 9.26
C THR A 145 11.94 21.88 9.80
N ASP A 146 11.28 22.88 9.22
CA ASP A 146 9.99 23.42 9.63
C ASP A 146 8.96 23.44 8.49
N VAL A 147 9.40 23.56 7.23
CA VAL A 147 8.50 23.56 6.07
C VAL A 147 8.18 22.14 5.63
N VAL A 148 7.02 21.63 6.03
CA VAL A 148 6.54 20.29 5.65
C VAL A 148 5.96 20.31 4.23
N VAL A 149 6.51 19.46 3.35
CA VAL A 149 6.11 19.31 1.94
C VAL A 149 5.47 17.96 1.62
N GLY A 150 5.51 17.03 2.57
CA GLY A 150 4.80 15.76 2.48
C GLY A 150 4.93 14.96 3.76
N TYR A 151 4.42 13.73 3.76
CA TYR A 151 4.57 12.84 4.90
C TYR A 151 4.56 11.37 4.47
N SER A 152 5.06 10.53 5.37
CA SER A 152 4.99 9.07 5.28
C SER A 152 4.20 8.54 6.47
N VAL A 153 3.54 7.40 6.28
CA VAL A 153 2.77 6.71 7.31
C VAL A 153 3.24 5.27 7.45
N ALA A 154 3.08 4.71 8.64
CA ALA A 154 3.33 3.29 8.90
C ALA A 154 2.34 2.79 9.94
N LEU A 155 1.98 1.51 9.88
CA LEU A 155 1.38 0.86 11.04
C LEU A 155 2.43 0.76 12.14
N ARG A 156 1.99 0.81 13.40
CA ARG A 156 2.88 0.51 14.51
C ARG A 156 3.30 -0.97 14.41
N PRO A 157 4.62 -1.26 14.33
CA PRO A 157 5.09 -2.63 14.28
C PRO A 157 4.76 -3.37 15.59
N GLN A 158 4.64 -4.69 15.52
CA GLN A 158 4.55 -5.53 16.71
C GLN A 158 5.96 -5.89 17.21
N GLY A 159 6.16 -5.83 18.53
CA GLY A 159 7.47 -6.07 19.15
C GLY A 159 8.52 -5.04 18.70
N ASP A 160 9.76 -5.49 18.55
CA ASP A 160 10.93 -4.65 18.26
C ASP A 160 11.19 -4.45 16.75
N GLN A 161 10.23 -4.78 15.88
CA GLN A 161 10.41 -4.61 14.44
C GLN A 161 10.43 -3.12 14.06
N ALA A 162 11.23 -2.76 13.05
CA ALA A 162 11.21 -1.40 12.50
C ALA A 162 9.91 -1.14 11.72
N PRO A 163 9.33 0.08 11.79
CA PRO A 163 8.16 0.43 11.00
C PRO A 163 8.43 0.39 9.49
N PHE A 164 7.49 -0.17 8.71
CA PHE A 164 7.52 -0.10 7.26
C PHE A 164 6.79 1.14 6.76
N TRP A 165 7.52 2.09 6.18
CA TRP A 165 7.01 3.40 5.82
C TRP A 165 6.47 3.47 4.39
N TYR A 166 5.25 3.97 4.24
CA TYR A 166 4.62 4.29 2.97
C TYR A 166 4.51 5.80 2.79
N ALA A 167 4.82 6.32 1.60
CA ALA A 167 4.45 7.69 1.27
C ALA A 167 2.91 7.82 1.24
N ALA A 168 2.35 8.84 1.89
CA ALA A 168 0.90 8.99 2.00
C ALA A 168 0.16 8.94 0.65
N GLY A 169 0.72 9.57 -0.38
CA GLY A 169 0.16 9.54 -1.74
C GLY A 169 0.19 8.17 -2.43
N LYS A 170 1.03 7.23 -1.96
CA LYS A 170 1.02 5.83 -2.41
C LYS A 170 -0.11 5.03 -1.75
N VAL A 171 -0.46 5.38 -0.51
CA VAL A 171 -1.59 4.78 0.22
C VAL A 171 -2.92 5.30 -0.31
N HIS A 172 -3.05 6.62 -0.46
CA HIS A 172 -4.24 7.28 -1.01
C HIS A 172 -3.90 8.66 -1.61
N LYS A 173 -4.23 8.88 -2.89
CA LYS A 173 -3.92 10.12 -3.63
C LYS A 173 -4.66 11.34 -3.06
N SER A 174 -5.89 11.18 -2.57
CA SER A 174 -6.64 12.30 -1.97
C SER A 174 -6.17 12.68 -0.55
N LEU A 175 -5.15 12.01 -0.03
CA LEU A 175 -4.55 12.27 1.28
C LEU A 175 -3.07 12.63 1.16
N THR A 176 -2.60 13.08 -0.01
CA THR A 176 -1.33 13.82 -0.10
C THR A 176 -1.42 15.10 0.74
N LEU A 177 -0.28 15.65 1.18
CA LEU A 177 -0.30 16.85 2.02
C LEU A 177 -1.06 18.04 1.39
N PRO A 178 -0.90 18.36 0.09
CA PRO A 178 -1.72 19.40 -0.54
C PRO A 178 -3.23 19.12 -0.47
N ASN A 179 -3.63 17.86 -0.67
CA ASN A 179 -5.04 17.46 -0.62
C ASN A 179 -5.60 17.37 0.80
N VAL A 180 -4.74 17.17 1.82
CA VAL A 180 -5.12 17.29 3.22
C VAL A 180 -5.35 18.76 3.57
N ARG A 181 -4.43 19.64 3.15
CA ARG A 181 -4.54 21.10 3.37
C ARG A 181 -5.80 21.68 2.76
N SER A 182 -6.14 21.28 1.55
CA SER A 182 -7.34 21.78 0.85
C SER A 182 -8.67 21.38 1.50
N ARG A 183 -8.67 20.50 2.51
CA ARG A 183 -9.90 20.06 3.21
C ARG A 183 -10.30 20.96 4.36
N TYR A 184 -9.37 21.74 4.90
CA TYR A 184 -9.58 22.50 6.12
C TYR A 184 -9.43 24.00 5.86
N VAL A 185 -9.89 24.79 6.81
CA VAL A 185 -9.74 26.25 6.76
C VAL A 185 -8.25 26.59 6.76
N ASP A 186 -7.85 27.42 5.80
CA ASP A 186 -6.49 27.94 5.70
C ASP A 186 -6.39 29.24 6.52
N SER A 187 -5.57 29.22 7.57
CA SER A 187 -5.28 30.39 8.40
C SER A 187 -3.84 30.33 8.93
N PRO A 188 -3.22 31.48 9.24
CA PRO A 188 -1.88 31.52 9.84
C PRO A 188 -1.79 30.70 11.13
N GLU A 189 -2.80 30.76 11.99
CA GLU A 189 -2.87 30.03 13.25
C GLU A 189 -2.93 28.52 13.01
N ALA A 190 -3.75 28.08 12.06
CA ALA A 190 -3.86 26.67 11.68
C ALA A 190 -2.54 26.15 11.07
N ALA A 191 -1.84 26.96 10.29
CA ALA A 191 -0.54 26.62 9.71
C ALA A 191 0.54 26.48 10.80
N VAL A 192 0.58 27.40 11.76
CA VAL A 192 1.51 27.33 12.92
C VAL A 192 1.23 26.09 13.76
N GLU A 193 -0.04 25.80 14.06
CA GLU A 193 -0.43 24.61 14.82
C GLU A 193 -0.05 23.32 14.08
N ALA A 194 -0.25 23.28 12.76
CA ALA A 194 0.14 22.15 11.92
C ALA A 194 1.65 21.93 11.93
N ALA A 195 2.44 22.99 11.72
CA ALA A 195 3.90 22.92 11.76
C ALA A 195 4.41 22.41 13.12
N ALA A 196 3.89 22.96 14.22
CA ALA A 196 4.22 22.50 15.57
C ALA A 196 3.84 21.03 15.79
N THR A 197 2.66 20.62 15.31
CA THR A 197 2.20 19.22 15.43
C THR A 197 3.12 18.27 14.65
N TRP A 198 3.52 18.61 13.43
CA TRP A 198 4.48 17.81 12.67
C TRP A 198 5.85 17.73 13.33
N ALA A 199 6.32 18.83 13.91
CA ALA A 199 7.60 18.91 14.62
C ALA A 199 7.68 18.04 15.88
N THR A 200 6.53 17.58 16.42
CA THR A 200 6.53 16.59 17.52
C THR A 200 7.13 15.24 17.12
N TYR A 201 7.23 14.95 15.82
CA TYR A 201 7.97 13.80 15.33
C TYR A 201 9.48 14.03 15.51
N ASN A 202 10.08 13.35 16.48
CA ASN A 202 11.52 13.43 16.79
C ASN A 202 12.30 12.15 16.41
N GLY A 203 11.76 11.37 15.46
CA GLY A 203 12.27 10.03 15.14
C GLY A 203 11.45 8.90 15.78
N VAL A 204 10.60 9.22 16.76
CA VAL A 204 9.59 8.33 17.32
C VAL A 204 8.23 9.00 17.13
N THR A 205 7.22 8.29 16.61
CA THR A 205 5.87 8.88 16.59
C THR A 205 5.33 8.92 18.02
N PRO A 206 4.85 10.09 18.49
CA PRO A 206 4.24 10.22 19.80
C PRO A 206 3.19 9.13 20.01
N ALA A 207 3.21 8.48 21.18
CA ALA A 207 2.06 7.69 21.61
C ALA A 207 0.86 8.64 21.70
N PRO A 208 -0.38 8.19 21.42
CA PRO A 208 -1.54 9.01 21.72
C PRO A 208 -1.46 9.40 23.18
N THR A 209 -1.57 10.69 23.49
CA THR A 209 -1.73 11.14 24.87
C THR A 209 -2.92 10.35 25.41
N ARG A 210 -2.67 9.42 26.35
CA ARG A 210 -3.74 8.74 27.07
C ARG A 210 -4.43 9.88 27.82
N MET A 211 -5.53 10.40 27.29
CA MET A 211 -6.44 11.15 28.14
C MET A 211 -6.85 10.15 29.20
N SER A 212 -6.35 10.35 30.42
CA SER A 212 -6.80 9.66 31.61
C SER A 212 -8.27 10.00 31.78
N VAL A 213 -9.14 9.22 31.15
CA VAL A 213 -10.53 9.13 31.56
C VAL A 213 -10.52 8.35 32.85
N THR A 214 -10.29 9.06 33.96
CA THR A 214 -10.65 8.56 35.28
C THR A 214 -12.17 8.57 35.33
N HIS A 215 -12.80 7.53 34.81
CA HIS A 215 -14.17 7.15 35.19
C HIS A 215 -14.16 5.65 35.44
N GLY A 216 -14.38 5.32 36.71
CA GLY A 216 -14.36 3.96 37.21
C GLY A 216 -15.42 3.11 36.52
N ILE A 217 -14.96 2.02 35.92
CA ILE A 217 -15.74 0.80 35.77
C ILE A 217 -14.82 -0.33 36.25
N GLN A 218 -14.73 -0.47 37.57
CA GLN A 218 -14.31 -1.74 38.15
C GLN A 218 -15.52 -2.68 38.10
N GLY A 219 -15.29 -3.86 37.51
CA GLY A 219 -16.16 -5.02 37.70
C GLY A 219 -16.98 -5.39 36.47
N LEU A 220 -16.35 -6.11 35.54
CA LEU A 220 -17.01 -7.15 34.73
C LEU A 220 -15.96 -7.94 33.95
N ASN A 221 -15.13 -8.70 34.67
CA ASN A 221 -14.58 -9.93 34.11
C ASN A 221 -14.15 -10.90 35.20
N ARG A 222 -15.06 -11.79 35.62
CA ARG A 222 -14.73 -13.09 36.22
C ARG A 222 -16.00 -13.95 36.22
N ARG A 223 -16.08 -14.90 35.27
CA ARG A 223 -16.58 -16.27 35.45
C ARG A 223 -16.97 -16.85 34.08
N TRP A 224 -16.04 -17.57 33.48
CA TRP A 224 -16.37 -18.75 32.68
C TRP A 224 -15.44 -19.86 33.13
N SER A 225 -15.91 -20.62 34.12
CA SER A 225 -15.35 -21.91 34.48
C SER A 225 -16.50 -22.81 34.94
N THR A 226 -16.64 -23.90 34.19
CA THR A 226 -17.11 -25.23 34.58
C THR A 226 -18.59 -25.48 34.95
N GLU A 227 -19.11 -26.50 34.25
CA GLU A 227 -20.08 -27.52 34.68
C GLU A 227 -21.59 -27.29 34.44
N LEU A 228 -22.11 -28.06 33.47
CA LEU A 228 -23.52 -28.43 33.33
C LEU A 228 -23.66 -29.89 33.82
N PRO A 229 -24.49 -30.18 34.84
CA PRO A 229 -25.04 -31.52 35.02
C PRO A 229 -26.32 -31.70 34.20
N ALA A 230 -26.47 -32.92 33.69
CA ALA A 230 -27.67 -33.45 33.06
C ALA A 230 -28.91 -33.37 33.97
N LEU A 231 -30.08 -33.19 33.37
CA LEU A 231 -31.39 -33.71 33.80
C LEU A 231 -32.48 -33.23 32.82
N LEU A 232 -32.93 -34.12 31.94
CA LEU A 232 -34.32 -34.17 31.49
C LEU A 232 -34.69 -35.65 31.34
N ASP A 233 -35.75 -36.01 32.05
CA ASP A 233 -36.58 -37.19 31.84
C ASP A 233 -37.15 -37.23 30.40
#